data_AF-A0AA37QQE6-F1
#
_entry.id   AF-A0AA37QQE6-F1
#
_cell.length_a   1.000
_cell.length_b   1.000
_cell.length_c   1.000
_cell.angle_alpha   90.00
_cell.angle_beta   90.00
_cell.angle_gamma   90.00
#
_symmetry.space_group_name_H-M   'P 1'
#
loop_
_entity.id
_entity.type
_entity.pdbx_description
1 polymer ?
#
loop_
_entity_poly.entity_id
_entity_poly.type
_entity_poly.pdbx_seq_one_letter_code
_entity_poly.pdbx_strand_id
1 'polypeptide(L)' 'MAVDKEYERICKKLGFIPSEYKYDGPIEEDDTWVNPFSVLTVEENDYLYENGYLYQK' A
#
# COMPACT_ATOMS: atom_id res chain seq x y z
N MET A 1 16.01 -12.17 6.13
CA MET A 1 14.76 -11.72 6.75
C MET A 1 13.65 -12.47 6.05
N ALA A 2 12.88 -13.29 6.76
CA ALA A 2 11.72 -13.94 6.15
C ALA A 2 10.73 -12.81 5.82
N VAL A 3 10.41 -12.65 4.54
CA VAL A 3 9.30 -11.78 4.14
C VAL A 3 8.05 -12.37 4.79
N ASP A 4 7.33 -11.54 5.54
CA ASP A 4 6.12 -11.98 6.23
C ASP A 4 5.10 -12.48 5.20
N LYS A 5 4.46 -13.62 5.47
CA LYS A 5 3.42 -14.19 4.60
C LYS A 5 2.27 -13.22 4.40
N GLU A 6 1.99 -12.38 5.40
CA GLU A 6 0.98 -11.33 5.30
C GLU A 6 1.41 -10.24 4.32
N TYR A 7 2.66 -9.78 4.41
CA TYR A 7 3.21 -8.80 3.46
C TYR A 7 3.20 -9.32 2.02
N GLU A 8 3.58 -10.58 1.78
CA GLU A 8 3.50 -11.19 0.44
C GLU A 8 2.06 -11.26 -0.08
N ARG A 9 1.08 -11.56 0.78
CA ARG A 9 -0.34 -11.59 0.41
C ARG A 9 -0.83 -10.20 0.00
N ILE A 10 -0.47 -9.18 0.77
CA ILE A 10 -0.80 -7.78 0.49
C ILE A 10 -0.18 -7.32 -0.83
N CYS A 11 1.10 -7.61 -1.07
CA CYS A 11 1.76 -7.29 -2.34
C CYS A 11 1.05 -7.94 -3.55
N LYS A 12 0.67 -9.21 -3.43
CA LYS A 12 -0.09 -9.91 -4.49
C LYS A 12 -1.48 -9.31 -4.71
N LYS A 13 -2.14 -8.86 -3.65
CA LYS A 13 -3.47 -8.23 -3.71
C LYS A 13 -3.42 -6.86 -4.38
N LEU A 14 -2.38 -6.08 -4.10
CA LEU A 14 -2.14 -4.76 -4.70
C LEU A 14 -1.63 -4.86 -6.15
N GLY A 15 -0.88 -5.92 -6.47
CA GLY A 15 -0.19 -6.04 -7.76
C GLY A 15 1.09 -5.21 -7.84
N PHE A 16 1.52 -4.59 -6.73
CA PHE A 16 2.77 -3.83 -6.61
C PHE A 16 3.37 -3.97 -5.21
N ILE A 17 4.59 -3.48 -5.02
CA ILE A 17 5.29 -3.48 -3.73
C ILE A 17 5.00 -2.16 -2.99
N PRO A 18 4.29 -2.18 -1.84
CA PRO A 18 3.93 -0.97 -1.09
C PRO A 18 5.10 -0.07 -0.74
N SER A 19 6.23 -0.66 -0.32
CA SER A 19 7.43 0.09 0.08
C SER A 19 8.15 0.79 -1.06
N GLU A 20 7.82 0.43 -2.30
CA GLU A 20 8.38 1.04 -3.51
C GLU A 20 7.35 1.94 -4.21
N TYR A 21 6.11 1.97 -3.71
CA TYR A 21 5.06 2.81 -4.27
C TYR A 21 5.46 4.27 -4.18
N LYS A 22 5.46 4.95 -5.31
CA LYS A 22 5.60 6.40 -5.41
C LYS A 22 4.23 6.95 -5.69
N TYR A 23 3.86 8.02 -4.98
CA TYR A 23 2.59 8.68 -5.23
C TYR A 23 2.51 9.10 -6.70
N ASP A 24 1.53 8.53 -7.42
CA ASP A 24 1.26 8.77 -8.83
C ASP A 24 -0.13 9.42 -9.04
N GLY A 25 -0.73 9.89 -7.94
CA GLY A 25 -2.03 10.53 -7.93
C GLY A 25 -2.01 12.00 -8.35
N PRO A 26 -3.21 12.59 -8.45
CA PRO A 26 -3.41 13.97 -8.84
C PRO A 26 -2.91 14.93 -7.75
N ILE A 27 -2.37 16.08 -8.18
CA ILE A 27 -1.87 17.12 -7.26
C ILE A 27 -3.03 17.87 -6.60
N GLU A 28 -4.15 17.99 -7.33
CA GLU A 28 -5.39 18.61 -6.87
C GLU A 28 -6.44 17.53 -6.59
N GLU A 29 -7.52 17.93 -5.91
CA GLU A 29 -8.64 17.02 -5.63
C GLU A 29 -9.28 16.51 -6.93
N ASP A 30 -9.34 15.19 -7.07
CA ASP A 30 -9.96 14.53 -8.21
C ASP A 30 -10.76 13.32 -7.71
N ASP A 31 -12.09 13.49 -7.65
CA ASP A 31 -13.03 12.45 -7.24
C ASP A 31 -13.03 11.22 -8.17
N THR A 32 -12.44 11.34 -9.37
CA THR A 32 -12.33 10.23 -10.32
C THR A 32 -11.09 9.37 -10.09
N TRP A 33 -10.13 9.85 -9.29
CA TRP A 33 -8.93 9.08 -8.98
C TRP A 33 -9.19 8.04 -7.89
N VAL A 34 -8.88 6.78 -8.20
CA VAL A 34 -9.06 5.67 -7.27
C VAL A 34 -7.74 5.43 -6.53
N ASN A 35 -7.77 5.56 -5.20
CA ASN A 35 -6.62 5.24 -4.37
C ASN A 35 -6.22 3.75 -4.55
N PRO A 36 -4.96 3.44 -4.95
CA PRO A 36 -4.53 2.07 -5.18
C PRO A 36 -4.56 1.19 -3.92
N PHE A 37 -4.52 1.78 -2.73
CA PHE A 37 -4.63 1.07 -1.46
C PHE A 37 -6.10 0.81 -1.03
N SER A 38 -7.09 1.31 -1.78
CA SER A 38 -8.52 1.10 -1.47
C SER A 38 -8.97 -0.38 -1.56
N VAL A 39 -8.17 -1.24 -2.20
CA VAL A 39 -8.45 -2.69 -2.28
C VAL A 39 -8.19 -3.41 -0.95
N LEU A 40 -7.40 -2.81 -0.06
CA LEU A 40 -7.01 -3.40 1.22
C LEU A 40 -8.11 -3.27 2.26
N THR A 41 -8.15 -4.20 3.20
CA THR A 41 -8.95 -4.00 4.42
C THR A 41 -8.27 -2.96 5.32
N VAL A 42 -8.98 -2.53 6.36
CA VAL A 42 -8.42 -1.63 7.38
C VAL A 42 -7.22 -2.31 8.06
N GLU A 43 -7.36 -3.58 8.43
CA GLU A 43 -6.29 -4.34 9.11
C GLU A 43 -5.04 -4.51 8.24
N GLU A 44 -5.22 -4.70 6.93
CA GLU A 44 -4.09 -4.80 5.99
C GLU A 44 -3.37 -3.45 5.84
N ASN A 45 -4.10 -2.33 5.81
CA ASN A 45 -3.50 -0.99 5.82
C ASN A 45 -2.74 -0.72 7.12
N ASP A 46 -3.36 -1.01 8.27
CA ASP A 46 -2.74 -0.83 9.58
C ASP A 46 -1.46 -1.67 9.70
N TYR A 47 -1.50 -2.94 9.25
CA TYR A 47 -0.32 -3.79 9.19
C TYR A 47 0.83 -3.14 8.39
N LEU A 48 0.53 -2.59 7.21
CA LEU A 48 1.55 -1.92 6.39
C LEU A 48 2.15 -0.70 7.09
N TYR A 49 1.31 0.10 7.75
CA TYR A 49 1.73 1.30 8.47
C TYR A 49 2.57 0.97 9.71
N GLU A 50 2.10 0.06 10.56
CA GLU A 50 2.76 -0.33 11.82
C GLU A 50 4.13 -0.99 11.58
N ASN A 51 4.27 -1.75 10.49
CA ASN A 51 5.53 -2.40 10.11
C ASN A 51 6.44 -1.48 9.27
N GLY A 52 6.00 -0.26 8.98
CA GLY A 52 6.78 0.75 8.28
C GLY A 52 7.00 0.51 6.79
N TYR A 53 6.16 -0.31 6.17
CA TYR A 53 6.18 -0.54 4.72
C TYR A 53 5.67 0.66 3.91
N LEU A 54 5.07 1.67 4.56
CA LEU A 54 4.59 2.89 3.93
C LEU A 54 5.48 4.11 4.19
N TYR A 55 6.54 3.97 4.99
CA TYR A 55 7.47 5.08 5.26
C TYR A 55 8.46 5.21 4.11
N GLN A 56 8.22 6.15 3.20
CA GLN A 56 9.21 6.55 2.21
C GLN A 56 10.39 7.24 2.92
N LYS A 57 11.61 6.75 2.65
CA LYS A 57 12.87 7.40 3.05
C LYS A 57 13.37 8.37 1.99
#